data_AF-A0A7L3HPP9-F1
#
_entry.id   AF-A0A7L3HPP9-F1
#
_cell.length_a   1.000
_cell.length_b   1.000
_cell.length_c   1.000
_cell.angle_alpha   90.00
_cell.angle_beta   90.00
_cell.angle_gamma   90.00
#
_symmetry.space_group_name_H-M   'P 1'
#
loop_
_entity.id
_entity.type
_entity.pdbx_description
1 polymer ?
#
loop_
_entity_poly.entity_id
_entity_poly.type
_entity_poly.pdbx_seq_one_letter_code
_entity_poly.pdbx_strand_id
1 'polypeptide(L)'
;YTGRCQPAEVQRNNHLGWLWAASSALYPSIYLPLALPPALRQRYVHHRLREALRVAAFGADGLLPVIAYSRLSFRRSSRFLQLADLVHTIGESAALGAAGLVLWGDMLYSRSAVSMA
;
A
#
# COMPACT_ATOMS: atom_id res chain seq x y z
N TYR A 1 16.73 -0.60 9.43
CA TYR A 1 15.37 -0.22 8.99
C TYR A 1 14.37 -1.28 9.44
N THR A 2 13.40 -0.89 10.29
CA THR A 2 12.39 -1.82 10.86
C THR A 2 11.06 -1.82 10.12
N GLY A 3 10.90 -1.01 9.07
CA GLY A 3 9.65 -0.84 8.33
C GLY A 3 8.52 -0.13 9.08
N ARG A 4 8.54 -0.13 10.42
CA ARG A 4 7.55 0.55 11.26
C ARG A 4 7.44 2.03 10.91
N CYS A 5 6.21 2.54 10.94
CA CYS A 5 5.96 3.97 10.88
C CYS A 5 6.71 4.67 12.02
N GLN A 6 7.31 5.81 11.70
CA GLN A 6 8.02 6.60 12.70
C GLN A 6 7.01 7.07 13.77
N PRO A 7 7.37 7.08 15.07
CA PRO A 7 6.44 7.45 16.14
C PRO A 7 5.79 8.83 15.92
N ALA A 8 6.54 9.79 15.37
CA ALA A 8 6.02 11.11 15.02
C ALA A 8 4.91 11.06 13.95
N GLU A 9 5.02 10.17 12.96
CA GLU A 9 3.98 10.01 11.93
C GLU A 9 2.74 9.32 12.49
N VAL A 10 2.91 8.34 13.39
CA VAL A 10 1.78 7.72 14.09
C VAL A 10 1.00 8.75 14.91
N GLN A 11 1.71 9.65 15.61
CA GLN A 11 1.08 10.74 16.35
C GLN A 11 0.36 11.72 15.42
N ARG A 12 0.98 12.13 14.32
CA ARG A 12 0.33 12.99 13.31
C ARG A 12 -0.94 12.35 12.75
N ASN A 13 -0.89 11.06 12.44
CA ASN A 13 -2.07 10.32 11.98
C ASN A 13 -3.17 10.28 13.04
N ASN A 14 -2.86 10.26 14.34
CA ASN A 14 -3.87 10.35 15.40
C ASN A 14 -4.57 11.72 15.43
N HIS A 15 -3.86 12.80 15.09
CA HIS A 15 -4.45 14.14 14.99
C HIS A 15 -5.35 14.33 13.75
N LEU A 16 -5.32 13.39 12.80
CA LEU A 16 -6.18 13.39 11.61
C LEU A 16 -7.51 12.64 11.84
N GLY A 17 -7.94 12.45 13.10
CA GLY A 17 -9.21 11.81 13.44
C GLY A 17 -10.42 12.34 12.65
N TRP A 18 -10.47 13.65 12.41
CA TRP A 18 -11.52 14.29 11.60
C TRP A 18 -11.58 13.78 10.15
N LEU A 19 -10.41 13.48 9.56
CA LEU A 19 -10.32 12.97 8.19
C LEU A 19 -10.79 11.53 8.13
N TRP A 20 -10.40 10.71 9.10
CA TRP A 20 -10.80 9.31 9.18
C TRP A 20 -12.31 9.18 9.43
N ALA A 21 -12.84 9.98 10.36
CA ALA A 21 -14.28 10.02 10.64
C ALA A 21 -15.12 10.41 9.42
N ALA A 22 -14.61 11.29 8.56
CA ALA A 22 -15.28 11.71 7.32
C ALA A 22 -15.06 10.77 6.13
N SER A 23 -14.23 9.73 6.28
CA SER A 23 -13.87 8.82 5.18
C SER A 23 -14.84 7.62 5.11
N SER A 24 -15.07 7.11 3.90
CA SER A 24 -15.79 5.84 3.68
C SER A 24 -14.87 4.64 3.47
N ALA A 25 -13.59 4.88 3.19
CA ALA A 25 -12.54 3.89 2.97
C ALA A 25 -11.16 4.54 3.10
N LEU A 26 -10.11 3.73 3.31
CA LEU A 26 -8.73 4.19 3.34
C LEU A 26 -7.91 3.61 2.17
N TYR A 27 -7.09 4.45 1.55
CA TYR A 27 -6.37 4.12 0.32
C TYR A 27 -4.85 4.27 0.45
N PRO A 28 -4.17 3.48 1.30
CA PRO A 28 -2.72 3.61 1.47
C PRO A 28 -1.98 3.18 0.20
N SER A 29 -1.12 4.05 -0.33
CA SER A 29 -0.17 3.64 -1.38
C SER A 29 0.87 2.69 -0.78
N ILE A 30 1.07 1.51 -1.35
CA ILE A 30 2.12 0.55 -0.97
C ILE A 30 3.18 0.36 -2.06
N TYR A 31 3.28 1.29 -3.02
CA TYR A 31 4.22 1.20 -4.14
C TYR A 31 5.66 1.00 -3.65
N LEU A 32 6.31 -0.04 -4.16
CA LEU A 32 7.69 -0.37 -3.81
C LEU A 32 8.67 0.60 -4.49
N PRO A 33 9.53 1.30 -3.73
CA PRO A 33 10.63 2.07 -4.32
C PRO A 33 11.66 1.15 -4.97
N LEU A 34 12.20 1.56 -6.12
CA LEU A 34 13.22 0.79 -6.84
C LEU A 34 14.49 0.54 -6.00
N ALA A 35 14.89 1.55 -5.23
CA ALA A 35 16.06 1.50 -4.35
C ALA A 35 15.85 0.67 -3.07
N LEU A 36 14.62 0.17 -2.80
CA LEU A 36 14.35 -0.62 -1.60
C LEU A 36 14.91 -2.05 -1.79
N PRO A 37 15.85 -2.50 -0.93
CA PRO A 37 16.41 -3.84 -1.01
C PRO A 37 15.33 -4.92 -0.91
N PRO A 38 15.42 -6.03 -1.67
CA PRO A 38 14.44 -7.11 -1.66
C PRO A 38 14.06 -7.60 -0.25
N ALA A 39 15.05 -7.79 0.62
CA ALA A 39 14.88 -8.23 2.01
C ALA A 39 14.01 -7.30 2.89
N LEU A 40 13.77 -6.06 2.46
CA LEU A 40 13.00 -5.07 3.21
C LEU A 40 11.60 -4.81 2.62
N ARG A 41 11.29 -5.35 1.44
CA ARG A 41 10.07 -5.00 0.67
C ARG A 41 8.79 -5.45 1.38
N GLN A 42 8.73 -6.69 1.85
CA GLN A 42 7.58 -7.18 2.63
C GLN A 42 7.36 -6.31 3.88
N ARG A 43 8.43 -6.05 4.64
CA ARG A 43 8.37 -5.26 5.87
C ARG A 43 7.89 -3.83 5.62
N TYR A 44 8.30 -3.22 4.50
CA TYR A 44 7.83 -1.91 4.07
C TYR A 44 6.32 -1.90 3.80
N VAL A 45 5.80 -2.88 3.07
CA VAL A 45 4.36 -2.99 2.78
C VAL A 45 3.57 -3.29 4.05
N HIS A 46 4.01 -4.31 4.81
CA HIS A 46 3.39 -4.77 6.04
C HIS A 46 3.08 -3.62 7.00
N HIS A 47 4.07 -2.78 7.31
CA HIS A 47 3.87 -1.72 8.28
C HIS A 47 3.04 -0.55 7.77
N ARG A 48 3.01 -0.28 6.46
CA ARG A 48 2.10 0.72 5.89
C ARG A 48 0.64 0.25 5.97
N LEU A 49 0.41 -1.03 5.70
CA LEU A 49 -0.92 -1.64 5.84
C LEU A 49 -1.36 -1.70 7.30
N ARG A 50 -0.47 -2.09 8.22
CA ARG A 50 -0.80 -2.10 9.65
C ARG A 50 -1.17 -0.73 10.19
N GLU A 51 -0.48 0.31 9.75
CA GLU A 51 -0.84 1.67 10.15
C GLU A 51 -2.19 2.09 9.57
N ALA A 52 -2.47 1.77 8.30
CA ALA A 52 -3.77 2.04 7.70
C ALA A 52 -4.90 1.30 8.43
N LEU A 53 -4.71 0.02 8.75
CA LEU A 53 -5.68 -0.78 9.51
C LEU A 53 -5.85 -0.26 10.95
N ARG A 54 -4.79 0.27 11.56
CA ARG A 54 -4.88 0.88 12.89
C ARG A 54 -5.76 2.13 12.87
N VAL A 55 -5.55 3.04 11.91
CA VAL A 55 -6.37 4.26 11.82
C VAL A 55 -7.76 4.01 11.22
N ALA A 56 -7.97 2.89 10.52
CA ALA A 56 -9.30 2.46 10.09
C ALA A 56 -10.27 2.25 11.26
N ALA A 57 -9.75 1.96 12.46
CA ALA A 57 -10.55 1.86 13.68
C ALA A 57 -11.06 3.22 14.19
N PHE A 58 -10.65 4.34 13.60
CA PHE A 58 -11.11 5.68 13.94
C PHE A 58 -12.26 6.16 13.05
N GLY A 59 -12.86 5.27 12.23
CA GLY A 59 -14.07 5.59 11.47
C GLY A 59 -15.26 5.89 12.39
N ALA A 60 -16.11 6.83 12.00
CA ALA A 60 -17.25 7.26 12.82
C ALA A 60 -18.29 6.14 13.00
N ASP A 61 -18.55 5.39 11.94
CA ASP A 61 -19.59 4.35 11.88
C ASP A 61 -19.03 2.92 11.92
N GLY A 62 -17.76 2.76 12.30
CA GLY A 62 -17.09 1.46 12.42
C GLY A 62 -15.74 1.36 11.69
N LEU A 63 -15.30 0.13 11.45
CA LEU A 63 -14.03 -0.14 10.78
C LEU A 63 -14.09 0.26 9.30
N LEU A 64 -13.23 1.19 8.90
CA LEU A 64 -13.12 1.59 7.50
C LEU A 64 -12.48 0.48 6.66
N PRO A 65 -13.03 0.15 5.47
CA PRO A 65 -12.36 -0.77 4.56
C PRO A 65 -11.03 -0.17 4.08
N VAL A 66 -9.96 -0.95 4.18
CA VAL A 66 -8.64 -0.58 3.65
C VAL A 66 -8.47 -1.18 2.26
N ILE A 67 -8.31 -0.32 1.25
CA ILE A 67 -8.13 -0.69 -0.15
C ILE A 67 -6.74 -0.20 -0.60
N ALA A 68 -5.76 -1.09 -0.62
CA ALA A 68 -4.37 -0.71 -0.85
C ALA A 68 -4.12 -0.30 -2.31
N TYR A 69 -3.41 0.80 -2.54
CA TYR A 69 -2.93 1.16 -3.88
C TYR A 69 -1.60 0.46 -4.17
N SER A 70 -1.58 -0.43 -5.16
CA SER A 70 -0.37 -1.12 -5.63
C SER A 70 -0.09 -0.86 -7.12
N ARG A 71 1.08 -1.25 -7.59
CA ARG A 71 1.49 -1.20 -9.02
C ARG A 71 2.10 -2.54 -9.40
N LEU A 72 2.10 -2.83 -10.70
CA LEU A 72 2.87 -3.94 -11.25
C LEU A 72 4.34 -3.58 -11.52
N SER A 73 4.74 -2.32 -11.34
CA SER A 73 6.14 -1.85 -11.43
C SER A 73 6.61 -1.18 -10.15
N PHE A 74 7.92 -0.99 -10.04
CA PHE A 74 8.48 -0.13 -9.01
C PHE A 74 8.00 1.33 -9.18
N ARG A 75 7.87 2.03 -8.06
CA ARG A 75 7.49 3.45 -8.00
C ARG A 75 8.39 4.26 -8.94
N ARG A 76 7.77 5.00 -9.87
CA ARG A 76 8.45 5.87 -10.86
C ARG A 76 9.47 5.11 -11.73
N SER A 77 9.19 3.86 -12.06
CA SER A 77 10.01 3.02 -12.94
C SER A 77 9.12 2.26 -13.91
N SER A 78 9.64 1.95 -15.10
CA SER A 78 9.01 1.01 -16.03
C SER A 78 9.29 -0.45 -15.68
N ARG A 79 10.17 -0.72 -14.69
CA ARG A 79 10.59 -2.07 -14.35
C ARG A 79 9.51 -2.79 -13.54
N PHE A 80 9.02 -3.91 -14.07
CA PHE A 80 8.01 -4.72 -13.41
C PHE A 80 8.53 -5.34 -12.11
N LEU A 81 7.59 -5.58 -11.19
CA LEU A 81 7.79 -6.32 -9.96
C LEU A 81 7.97 -7.81 -10.28
N GLN A 82 8.85 -8.48 -9.54
CA GLN A 82 8.99 -9.93 -9.64
C GLN A 82 7.87 -10.63 -8.86
N LEU A 83 7.68 -11.94 -9.06
CA LEU A 83 6.67 -12.71 -8.34
C LEU A 83 6.78 -12.53 -6.80
N ALA A 84 8.00 -12.57 -6.27
CA ALA A 84 8.23 -12.34 -4.84
C ALA A 84 7.75 -10.95 -4.36
N ASP A 85 7.91 -9.92 -5.19
CA ASP A 85 7.42 -8.57 -4.89
C ASP A 85 5.89 -8.48 -4.95
N LEU A 86 5.26 -9.22 -5.86
CA LEU A 86 3.79 -9.35 -5.94
C LEU A 86 3.23 -10.07 -4.71
N VAL A 87 3.89 -11.12 -4.23
CA VAL A 87 3.55 -11.79 -2.97
C VAL A 87 3.69 -10.81 -1.80
N HIS A 88 4.78 -10.05 -1.74
CA HIS A 88 5.01 -9.05 -0.69
C HIS A 88 4.12 -7.80 -0.78
N THR A 89 3.32 -7.65 -1.84
CA THR A 89 2.38 -6.53 -2.01
C THR A 89 0.94 -7.02 -1.95
N ILE A 90 0.50 -7.77 -2.96
CA ILE A 90 -0.86 -8.30 -3.08
C ILE A 90 -1.11 -9.37 -2.01
N GLY A 91 -0.19 -10.34 -1.87
CA GLY A 91 -0.32 -11.41 -0.89
C GLY A 91 -0.32 -10.86 0.54
N GLU A 92 0.57 -9.93 0.86
CA GLU A 92 0.62 -9.26 2.16
C GLU A 92 -0.67 -8.47 2.47
N SER A 93 -1.26 -7.82 1.46
CA SER A 93 -2.54 -7.11 1.61
C SER A 93 -3.67 -8.07 1.97
N ALA A 94 -3.78 -9.20 1.28
CA ALA A 94 -4.76 -10.23 1.58
C ALA A 94 -4.53 -10.85 2.98
N ALA A 95 -3.28 -11.17 3.32
CA ALA A 95 -2.92 -11.80 4.60
C ALA A 95 -3.23 -10.90 5.82
N LEU A 96 -3.11 -9.58 5.67
CA LEU A 96 -3.44 -8.62 6.73
C LEU A 96 -4.93 -8.25 6.80
N GLY A 97 -5.77 -8.77 5.90
CA GLY A 97 -7.21 -8.49 5.89
C GLY A 97 -7.57 -7.14 5.28
N ALA A 98 -6.79 -6.64 4.31
CA ALA A 98 -7.24 -5.51 3.51
C ALA A 98 -8.53 -5.90 2.76
N ALA A 99 -9.49 -4.98 2.66
CA ALA A 99 -10.76 -5.19 1.98
C ALA A 99 -10.59 -5.33 0.46
N GLY A 100 -9.51 -4.79 -0.08
CA GLY A 100 -9.19 -4.91 -1.50
C GLY A 100 -7.88 -4.22 -1.88
N LEU A 101 -7.64 -4.16 -3.19
CA LEU A 101 -6.45 -3.55 -3.76
C LEU A 101 -6.77 -2.90 -5.10
N VAL A 102 -6.26 -1.70 -5.32
CA VAL A 102 -6.32 -1.00 -6.62
C VAL A 102 -4.97 -1.15 -7.29
N LEU A 103 -4.95 -1.81 -8.45
CA LEU A 103 -3.78 -1.85 -9.33
C LEU A 103 -3.75 -0.57 -10.17
N TRP A 104 -2.80 0.31 -9.85
CA TRP A 104 -2.67 1.60 -10.52
C TRP A 104 -1.60 1.57 -11.60
N GLY A 105 -1.96 2.06 -12.78
CA GLY A 105 -1.11 2.12 -13.97
C GLY A 105 -0.85 3.56 -14.41
N ASP A 106 0.35 3.83 -14.93
CA ASP A 106 0.63 5.01 -15.75
C ASP A 106 0.30 4.69 -17.22
N MET A 107 -0.01 5.70 -18.03
CA MET A 107 -0.23 5.60 -19.48
C MET A 107 0.92 4.89 -20.22
N LEU A 108 2.12 4.87 -19.65
CA LEU A 108 3.26 4.09 -20.16
C LEU A 108 2.97 2.59 -20.28
N TYR A 109 2.08 2.01 -19.46
CA TYR A 109 1.68 0.61 -19.59
C TYR A 109 0.80 0.33 -20.81
N SER A 110 0.03 1.33 -21.25
CA SER A 110 -0.94 1.20 -22.34
C SER A 110 -0.33 1.42 -23.72
N ARG A 111 0.92 1.92 -23.80
CA ARG A 111 1.52 2.41 -25.06
C ARG A 111 2.43 1.42 -25.79
N SER A 112 2.63 0.21 -25.27
CA SER A 112 3.42 -0.82 -25.97
C SER A 112 2.54 -1.95 -26.46
N ALA A 113 2.55 -2.20 -27.78
CA ALA A 113 1.99 -3.39 -28.43
C ALA A 113 2.80 -4.67 -28.12
N VAL A 114 3.34 -4.78 -26.90
CA VAL A 114 4.05 -5.98 -26.45
C VAL A 114 3.02 -6.83 -25.74
N SER A 115 2.53 -7.85 -26.45
CA SER A 115 1.83 -8.99 -25.86
C SER A 115 2.62 -9.48 -24.66
N MET A 116 1.99 -9.61 -23.49
CA MET A 116 2.55 -10.46 -22.44
C MET A 116 2.55 -11.88 -22.99
N ALA A 117 3.73 -12.36 -23.38
CA ALA A 117 4.00 -13.75 -23.69
C ALA A 117 4.56 -14.44 -22.44
#